data_AF-A0A1Q6XC47-F1
#
_entry.id   AF-A0A1Q6XC47-F1
#
_cell.length_a   1.000
_cell.length_b   1.000
_cell.length_c   1.000
_cell.angle_alpha   90.00
_cell.angle_beta   90.00
_cell.angle_gamma   90.00
#
_symmetry.space_group_name_H-M   'P 1'
#
loop_
_entity.id
_entity.type
_entity.pdbx_description
1 polymer ?
#
loop_
_entity_poly.entity_id
_entity_poly.type
_entity_poly.pdbx_seq_one_letter_code
_entity_poly.pdbx_strand_id
1 'polypeptide(L)'
;MPEYRAVMDEVKEQVEGLALTHPGVATYLTPFGFRTRCLFKMDYAEAEYIARLRSGVKGHFSYRRIAWLMQKAVLARHPALGSRISATPPDIEDSLTR
;
A
#
# COMPACT_ATOMS: atom_id res chain seq x y z
N MET A 1 17.53 9.88 -1.03
CA MET A 1 16.65 9.36 -2.09
C MET A 1 16.49 10.23 -3.35
N PRO A 2 17.27 11.31 -3.64
CA PRO A 2 17.19 11.98 -4.95
C PRO A 2 17.46 11.06 -6.14
N GLU A 3 18.44 10.16 -5.99
CA GLU A 3 18.83 9.18 -7.02
C GLU A 3 17.69 8.22 -7.38
N TYR A 4 17.03 7.62 -6.38
CA TYR A 4 15.86 6.76 -6.60
C TYR A 4 14.76 7.48 -7.39
N ARG A 5 14.48 8.73 -7.04
CA ARG A 5 13.45 9.52 -7.72
C ARG A 5 13.84 9.80 -9.18
N ALA A 6 15.08 10.19 -9.42
CA ALA A 6 15.60 10.43 -10.77
C ALA A 6 15.46 9.19 -11.66
N VAL A 7 15.85 8.01 -11.15
CA VAL A 7 15.70 6.74 -11.88
C VAL A 7 14.23 6.42 -12.16
N MET A 8 13.34 6.61 -11.18
CA MET A 8 11.90 6.37 -11.38
C MET A 8 11.27 7.36 -12.36
N ASP A 9 11.72 8.62 -12.39
CA ASP A 9 11.27 9.64 -13.33
C ASP A 9 11.77 9.32 -14.76
N GLU A 10 13.02 8.87 -14.93
CA GLU A 10 13.55 8.42 -16.24
C GLU A 10 12.77 7.21 -16.78
N VAL A 11 12.56 6.18 -15.95
CA VAL A 11 11.79 4.99 -16.36
C VAL A 11 10.37 5.37 -16.73
N LYS A 12 9.76 6.33 -16.03
CA LYS A 12 8.43 6.84 -16.37
C LYS A 12 8.39 7.37 -17.80
N GLU A 13 9.34 8.23 -18.17
CA GLU A 13 9.41 8.82 -19.52
C GLU A 13 9.53 7.73 -20.60
N GLN A 14 10.37 6.71 -20.35
CA GLN A 14 10.55 5.58 -21.27
C GLN A 14 9.28 4.74 -21.41
N VAL A 15 8.60 4.44 -20.30
CA VAL A 15 7.34 3.68 -20.33
C VAL A 15 6.23 4.46 -21.03
N GLU A 16 6.08 5.75 -20.72
CA GLU A 16 5.07 6.61 -21.36
C GLU A 16 5.32 6.76 -22.86
N GLY A 17 6.57 6.96 -23.28
CA GLY A 17 6.95 7.01 -24.69
C GLY A 17 6.66 5.71 -25.44
N LEU A 18 7.02 4.56 -24.86
CA LEU A 18 6.73 3.25 -25.47
C LEU A 18 5.22 2.97 -25.52
N ALA A 19 4.45 3.41 -24.51
CA ALA A 19 3.01 3.19 -24.45
C ALA A 19 2.23 3.85 -25.60
N LEU A 20 2.77 4.92 -26.20
CA LEU A 20 2.17 5.57 -27.38
C LEU A 20 2.12 4.67 -28.61
N THR A 21 3.03 3.69 -28.72
CA THR A 21 3.15 2.80 -29.88
C THR A 21 2.87 1.34 -29.54
N HIS A 22 3.24 0.90 -28.33
CA HIS A 22 3.16 -0.49 -27.86
C HIS A 22 2.62 -0.56 -26.41
N PRO A 23 1.34 -0.19 -26.16
CA PRO A 23 0.79 -0.08 -24.81
C PRO A 23 0.84 -1.39 -23.99
N GLY A 24 0.65 -2.54 -24.64
CA GLY A 24 0.74 -3.85 -23.97
C GLY A 24 2.15 -4.18 -23.50
N VAL A 25 3.17 -3.81 -24.29
CA VAL A 25 4.58 -4.07 -23.96
C VAL A 25 5.07 -3.11 -22.88
N ALA A 26 4.69 -1.83 -22.96
CA ALA A 26 5.09 -0.80 -22.00
C ALA A 26 4.78 -1.16 -20.54
N THR A 27 3.67 -1.86 -20.31
CA THR A 27 3.28 -2.29 -18.96
C THR A 27 4.30 -3.25 -18.33
N TYR A 28 4.98 -4.09 -19.11
CA TYR A 28 6.01 -5.01 -18.60
C TYR A 28 7.27 -4.31 -18.08
N LEU A 29 7.51 -3.08 -18.52
CA LEU A 29 8.65 -2.27 -18.08
C LEU A 29 8.34 -1.46 -16.82
N THR A 30 7.08 -1.40 -16.35
CA THR A 30 6.69 -0.59 -15.20
C THR A 30 7.20 -1.23 -13.89
N PRO A 31 8.13 -0.58 -13.15
CA PRO A 31 8.61 -1.07 -11.86
C PRO A 31 7.53 -1.08 -10.77
N PHE A 32 7.64 -1.99 -9.81
CA PHE A 32 6.71 -2.06 -8.65
C PHE A 32 6.76 -0.87 -7.69
N GLY A 33 7.71 0.06 -7.88
CA GLY A 33 7.76 1.31 -7.12
C GLY A 33 6.71 2.35 -7.54
N PHE A 34 6.06 2.17 -8.69
CA PHE A 34 4.99 3.06 -9.14
C PHE A 34 3.71 2.90 -8.31
N ARG A 35 2.96 3.99 -8.17
CA ARG A 35 1.68 3.96 -7.45
C ARG A 35 0.63 3.23 -8.29
N THR A 36 -0.09 2.31 -7.66
CA THR A 36 -1.27 1.68 -8.23
C THR A 36 -2.53 2.15 -7.49
N ARG A 37 -3.64 2.26 -8.23
CA ARG A 37 -4.96 2.54 -7.67
C ARG A 37 -5.71 1.22 -7.56
N CYS A 38 -6.19 0.92 -6.36
CA CYS A 38 -7.00 -0.26 -6.11
C CYS A 38 -8.31 0.16 -5.46
N LEU A 39 -9.42 -0.44 -5.91
CA LEU A 39 -10.72 -0.32 -5.27
C LEU A 39 -11.04 -1.64 -4.60
N PHE A 40 -11.28 -1.61 -3.29
CA PHE A 40 -11.69 -2.77 -2.53
C PHE A 40 -13.11 -2.55 -2.03
N LYS A 41 -13.99 -3.51 -2.32
CA LYS A 41 -15.29 -3.62 -1.66
C LYS A 41 -15.16 -4.72 -0.63
N MET A 42 -15.36 -4.36 0.63
CA MET A 42 -15.18 -5.26 1.77
C MET A 42 -16.34 -5.08 2.74
N ASP A 43 -16.76 -6.18 3.36
CA ASP A 43 -17.56 -6.12 4.58
C ASP A 43 -16.68 -5.81 5.81
N TYR A 44 -17.31 -5.75 6.99
CA TYR A 44 -16.59 -5.46 8.23
C TYR A 44 -15.56 -6.55 8.59
N ALA A 45 -15.89 -7.83 8.40
CA ALA A 45 -15.03 -8.94 8.78
C ALA A 45 -13.78 -8.99 7.87
N GLU A 46 -13.95 -8.74 6.58
CA GLU A 46 -12.86 -8.64 5.62
C GLU A 46 -11.94 -7.45 5.94
N ALA A 47 -12.51 -6.29 6.26
CA ALA A 47 -11.76 -5.10 6.66
C ALA A 47 -10.98 -5.32 7.96
N GLU A 48 -11.60 -5.95 8.98
CA GLU A 48 -10.92 -6.33 10.23
C GLU A 48 -9.75 -7.28 9.94
N TYR A 49 -10.01 -8.32 9.16
CA TYR A 49 -9.01 -9.34 8.86
C TYR A 49 -7.78 -8.75 8.17
N ILE A 50 -7.99 -7.93 7.13
CA ILE A 50 -6.89 -7.27 6.41
C ILE A 50 -6.16 -6.28 7.32
N ALA A 51 -6.88 -5.43 8.05
CA ALA A 51 -6.28 -4.46 8.95
C ALA A 51 -5.38 -5.15 9.98
N ARG A 52 -5.86 -6.23 10.61
CA ARG A 52 -5.10 -7.01 11.60
C ARG A 52 -3.91 -7.73 11.00
N LEU A 53 -4.11 -8.47 9.91
CA LEU A 53 -3.04 -9.29 9.33
C LEU A 53 -1.95 -8.45 8.67
N ARG A 54 -2.33 -7.39 7.94
CA ARG A 54 -1.41 -6.65 7.07
C ARG A 54 -0.78 -5.42 7.72
N SER A 55 -1.27 -4.97 8.88
CA SER A 55 -0.60 -3.92 9.66
C SER A 55 0.59 -4.42 10.50
N GLY A 56 0.68 -5.73 10.71
CA GLY A 56 1.71 -6.34 11.55
C GLY A 56 3.15 -5.98 11.15
N VAL A 57 4.04 -5.91 12.13
CA VAL A 57 5.42 -5.39 12.03
C VAL A 57 6.33 -6.10 11.02
N LYS A 58 6.03 -7.36 10.68
CA LYS A 58 6.77 -8.12 9.65
C LYS A 58 6.36 -7.79 8.21
N GLY A 59 5.34 -6.95 8.03
CA GLY A 59 4.84 -6.56 6.71
C GLY A 59 5.67 -5.46 6.06
N HIS A 60 5.58 -5.34 4.74
CA HIS A 60 6.18 -4.22 4.00
C HIS A 60 5.50 -2.89 4.38
N PHE A 61 6.29 -1.83 4.56
CA PHE A 61 5.83 -0.54 5.09
C PHE A 61 4.59 0.02 4.36
N SER A 62 4.54 -0.12 3.03
CA SER A 62 3.44 0.40 2.21
C SER A 62 2.11 -0.28 2.53
N TYR A 63 2.10 -1.62 2.60
CA TYR A 63 0.89 -2.37 2.92
C TYR A 63 0.47 -2.17 4.37
N ARG A 64 1.44 -2.10 5.30
CA ARG A 64 1.17 -1.82 6.71
C ARG A 64 0.44 -0.50 6.89
N ARG A 65 0.89 0.55 6.19
CA ARG A 65 0.25 1.86 6.22
C ARG A 65 -1.19 1.79 5.74
N ILE A 66 -1.44 1.14 4.61
CA ILE A 66 -2.80 1.02 4.07
C ILE A 66 -3.70 0.20 5.00
N ALA A 67 -3.23 -0.93 5.53
CA ALA A 67 -3.97 -1.76 6.47
C ALA A 67 -4.34 -1.02 7.76
N TRP A 68 -3.41 -0.24 8.32
CA TRP A 68 -3.71 0.62 9.46
C TRP A 68 -4.73 1.72 9.12
N LEU A 69 -4.60 2.36 7.95
CA LEU A 69 -5.56 3.36 7.48
C LEU A 69 -6.97 2.79 7.24
N MET A 70 -7.10 1.51 6.87
CA MET A 70 -8.41 0.86 6.78
C MET A 70 -9.13 0.87 8.14
N GLN A 71 -8.43 0.53 9.24
CA GLN A 71 -8.99 0.63 10.58
C GLN A 71 -9.38 2.07 10.92
N LYS A 72 -8.52 3.05 10.62
CA LYS A 72 -8.79 4.47 10.88
C LYS A 72 -10.04 4.95 10.15
N ALA A 73 -10.24 4.53 8.91
CA ALA A 73 -11.42 4.87 8.13
C ALA A 73 -12.71 4.27 8.73
N VAL A 74 -12.67 3.00 9.17
CA VAL A 74 -13.81 2.37 9.86
C VAL A 74 -14.08 3.05 11.19
N LEU A 75 -13.05 3.37 11.98
CA LEU A 75 -13.18 4.05 13.27
C LEU A 75 -13.81 5.45 13.13
N ALA A 76 -13.42 6.21 12.09
CA ALA A 76 -13.98 7.53 11.84
C ALA A 76 -15.48 7.48 11.49
N ARG A 77 -15.91 6.46 10.74
CA ARG A 77 -17.30 6.32 10.29
C ARG A 77 -18.20 5.56 11.27
N HIS A 78 -17.64 4.54 11.93
CA HIS A 78 -18.33 3.62 12.83
C HIS A 78 -17.49 3.38 14.09
N PRO A 79 -17.48 4.33 15.06
CA PRO A 79 -16.59 4.26 16.21
C PRO A 79 -16.69 2.97 17.04
N ALA A 80 -17.91 2.45 17.22
CA ALA A 80 -18.16 1.22 17.99
C ALA A 80 -17.60 -0.05 17.34
N LEU A 81 -17.41 -0.03 16.01
CA LEU A 81 -16.84 -1.13 15.25
C LEU A 81 -15.33 -0.94 15.06
N GLY A 82 -14.89 0.25 14.66
CA GLY A 82 -13.48 0.51 14.39
C GLY A 82 -12.60 0.40 15.63
N SER A 83 -13.12 0.67 16.83
CA SER A 83 -12.41 0.45 18.09
C SER A 83 -12.12 -1.02 18.39
N ARG A 84 -12.84 -1.95 17.74
CA ARG A 84 -12.68 -3.40 17.88
C ARG A 84 -11.71 -4.01 16.86
N ILE A 85 -11.33 -3.26 15.82
CA ILE A 85 -10.35 -3.73 14.84
C ILE A 85 -8.95 -3.54 15.43
N SER A 86 -8.23 -4.66 15.61
CA SER A 86 -6.82 -4.64 15.99
C SER A 86 -5.96 -4.29 14.78
N ALA A 87 -5.23 -3.18 14.82
CA ALA A 87 -4.28 -2.79 13.79
C ALA A 87 -3.05 -2.17 14.44
N THR A 88 -1.86 -2.61 14.01
CA THR A 88 -0.58 -2.10 14.52
C THR A 88 -0.24 -0.78 13.82
N PRO A 89 -0.04 0.33 14.56
CA PRO A 89 0.44 1.58 13.98
C PRO A 89 1.74 1.40 13.18
N PRO A 90 1.91 2.07 12.02
CA PRO A 90 3.07 1.87 11.14
C PRO A 90 4.42 2.24 11.78
N ASP A 91 4.39 3.15 12.75
CA ASP A 91 5.52 3.63 13.56
C ASP A 91 5.97 2.64 14.63
N ILE A 92 5.15 1.63 14.94
CA ILE A 92 5.62 0.49 15.74
C ILE A 92 6.45 -0.41 14.83
N GLU A 93 7.71 -0.58 15.20
CA GLU A 93 8.64 -1.50 14.57
C GLU A 93 8.91 -2.68 15.50
N ASP A 94 9.17 -3.85 14.93
CA ASP A 94 9.64 -4.99 15.73
C ASP A 94 11.08 -4.72 16.13
N SER A 95 11.37 -4.61 17.42
CA SER A 95 12.74 -4.49 17.93
C SER A 95 13.46 -5.83 17.88
N LEU A 96 13.22 -6.67 16.86
CA LEU A 96 13.96 -7.90 16.66
C LEU A 96 15.41 -7.56 16.31
N THR A 97 16.18 -7.19 17.33
CA THR A 97 17.59 -7.51 17.47
C THR A 97 17.70 -9.00 17.21
N ARG A 98 18.10 -9.34 16.00
CA ARG A 98 18.60 -10.66 15.66
C ARG A 98 20.04 -10.51 15.23
#